data_AF-A0A8J4S6J4-F1
#
_entry.id   AF-A0A8J4S6J4-F1
#
_cell.length_a   1.000
_cell.length_b   1.000
_cell.length_c   1.000
_cell.angle_alpha   90.00
_cell.angle_beta   90.00
_cell.angle_gamma   90.00
#
_symmetry.space_group_name_H-M   'P 1'
#
loop_
_entity.id
_entity.type
_entity.pdbx_description
1 polymer ?
#
loop_
_entity_poly.entity_id
_entity_poly.type
_entity_poly.pdbx_seq_one_letter_code
_entity_poly.pdbx_strand_id
1 'polypeptide(L)'
;MADRMDAKLMTSSPSNKPTSSGTADFRLEEIRGYLFKKTREGKWQKRWFETNGCFLTYYKKQGQKLLAALNLPQVGAITLLQENHVDGPGLFTIELNERVYTIKARSHDEAAFWVDALLWRQAGGVVTQKSPDVSKQKRVIKADKSTEEAKVYNERLDSMLSVKRGAHSMAPVLGTWLNQNGERVRGLQRKIWKRIKPTKKDIEDLALVEP
;
A
#
# COMPACT_ATOMS: atom_id res chain seq x y z
N MET A 1 57.00 -52.71 26.72
CA MET A 1 56.43 -51.90 25.61
C MET A 1 55.23 -51.15 26.14
N ALA A 2 55.23 -49.82 26.00
CA ALA A 2 54.15 -48.93 26.37
C ALA A 2 53.18 -48.72 25.20
N ASP A 3 51.89 -48.61 25.49
CA ASP A 3 50.84 -47.93 24.69
C ASP A 3 49.53 -48.08 25.52
N ARG A 4 48.91 -47.13 26.23
CA ARG A 4 48.76 -45.67 26.17
C ARG A 4 48.12 -45.13 24.88
N MET A 5 46.82 -45.41 24.72
CA MET A 5 45.95 -44.57 23.89
C MET A 5 44.83 -43.95 24.74
N ASP A 6 44.92 -42.63 24.85
CA ASP A 6 44.12 -41.72 25.66
C ASP A 6 42.67 -41.57 25.16
N ALA A 7 41.72 -41.50 26.10
CA ALA A 7 40.36 -41.06 25.88
C ALA A 7 40.34 -39.54 25.62
N LYS A 8 40.22 -39.13 24.36
CA LYS A 8 40.10 -37.72 23.98
C LYS A 8 38.62 -37.34 23.85
N LEU A 9 38.12 -36.73 24.93
CA LEU A 9 36.89 -35.93 24.95
C LEU A 9 37.02 -34.80 23.91
N MET A 10 36.18 -34.83 22.88
CA MET A 10 35.94 -33.69 21.99
C MET A 10 34.56 -33.15 22.30
N THR A 11 34.52 -32.16 23.19
CA THR A 11 33.41 -31.23 23.36
C THR A 11 33.38 -30.30 22.15
N SER A 12 32.54 -30.59 21.15
CA SER A 12 32.27 -29.62 20.09
C SER A 12 31.12 -28.70 20.51
N SER A 13 31.52 -27.43 20.60
CA SER A 13 30.79 -26.20 20.85
C SER A 13 29.32 -26.14 20.40
N PRO A 14 28.48 -25.37 21.12
CA PRO A 14 27.15 -25.02 20.63
C PRO A 14 27.28 -24.21 19.34
N SER A 15 26.84 -24.80 18.25
CA SER A 15 26.69 -24.12 16.96
C SER A 15 25.59 -23.08 17.09
N ASN A 16 25.97 -21.86 17.48
CA ASN A 16 25.24 -20.67 17.08
C ASN A 16 25.30 -20.62 15.55
N LYS A 17 24.25 -21.11 14.88
CA LYS A 17 23.97 -20.76 13.50
C LYS A 17 23.25 -19.42 13.48
N PRO A 18 23.89 -18.30 13.12
CA PRO A 18 23.16 -17.20 12.52
C PRO A 18 22.84 -17.63 11.07
N THR A 19 21.74 -18.34 10.85
CA THR A 19 21.16 -18.47 9.50
C THR A 19 20.44 -17.17 9.16
N SER A 20 21.22 -16.10 8.97
CA SER A 20 20.78 -14.85 8.39
C SER A 20 20.83 -14.97 6.87
N SER A 21 19.92 -15.78 6.29
CA SER A 21 19.67 -15.82 4.85
C SER A 21 18.44 -14.98 4.52
N GLY A 22 18.52 -13.67 4.75
CA GLY A 22 17.67 -12.64 4.12
C GLY A 22 16.15 -12.88 4.07
N THR A 23 15.57 -13.69 4.93
CA THR A 23 14.11 -13.79 5.07
C THR A 23 13.66 -12.62 5.92
N ALA A 24 13.07 -11.62 5.26
CA ALA A 24 12.45 -10.49 5.94
C ALA A 24 11.51 -11.03 7.04
N ASP A 25 11.64 -10.50 8.25
CA ASP A 25 10.77 -10.89 9.36
C ASP A 25 9.34 -10.41 9.03
N PHE A 26 8.46 -11.37 8.73
CA PHE A 26 7.07 -11.10 8.35
C PHE A 26 6.26 -10.43 9.46
N ARG A 27 6.78 -10.40 10.69
CA ARG A 27 6.18 -9.70 11.83
C ARG A 27 6.52 -8.21 11.84
N LEU A 28 7.59 -7.80 11.14
CA LEU A 28 8.09 -6.43 11.11
C LEU A 28 7.75 -5.69 9.82
N GLU A 29 7.53 -6.40 8.71
CA GLU A 29 7.22 -5.79 7.42
C GLU A 29 6.03 -6.47 6.72
N GLU A 30 5.40 -5.73 5.80
CA GLU A 30 4.47 -6.29 4.85
C GLU A 30 5.17 -7.24 3.88
N ILE A 31 4.66 -8.46 3.77
CA ILE A 31 5.15 -9.40 2.77
C ILE A 31 4.42 -9.17 1.45
N ARG A 32 5.17 -9.25 0.34
CA ARG A 32 4.66 -8.99 -1.00
C ARG A 32 5.42 -9.80 -2.05
N GLY A 33 4.74 -10.26 -3.08
CA GLY A 33 5.36 -11.09 -4.09
C GLY A 33 4.39 -11.62 -5.14
N TYR A 34 4.96 -12.16 -6.23
CA TYR A 34 4.17 -12.86 -7.23
C TYR A 34 3.92 -14.30 -6.82
N LEU A 35 2.65 -14.69 -6.78
CA LEU A 35 2.21 -16.07 -6.59
C LEU A 35 1.25 -16.45 -7.73
N PHE A 36 1.01 -17.75 -7.88
CA PHE A 36 -0.01 -18.26 -8.81
C PHE A 36 -1.26 -18.62 -8.03
N LYS A 37 -2.42 -18.09 -8.44
CA LYS A 37 -3.72 -18.46 -7.88
C LYS A 37 -4.47 -19.36 -8.87
N LYS A 38 -5.00 -20.48 -8.40
CA LYS A 38 -5.88 -21.34 -9.22
C LYS A 38 -7.23 -20.65 -9.42
N THR A 39 -7.78 -20.66 -10.63
CA THR A 39 -9.15 -20.20 -10.90
C THR A 39 -10.15 -21.32 -10.58
N ARG A 40 -11.45 -20.99 -10.58
CA ARG A 40 -12.51 -21.99 -10.38
C ARG A 40 -12.50 -23.05 -11.48
N GLU A 41 -12.07 -22.66 -12.68
CA GLU A 41 -11.92 -23.53 -13.85
C GLU A 41 -10.58 -24.30 -13.85
N GLY A 42 -9.81 -24.24 -12.76
CA GLY A 42 -8.56 -24.98 -12.60
C GLY A 42 -7.32 -24.34 -13.23
N LYS A 43 -7.45 -23.16 -13.88
CA LYS A 43 -6.31 -22.50 -14.55
C LYS A 43 -5.46 -21.71 -13.56
N TRP A 44 -4.14 -21.74 -13.72
CA TRP A 44 -3.23 -20.95 -12.88
C TRP A 44 -3.06 -19.53 -13.41
N GLN A 45 -3.15 -18.53 -12.51
CA GLN A 45 -2.97 -17.13 -12.85
C GLN A 45 -1.92 -16.48 -11.96
N LYS A 46 -0.88 -15.90 -12.57
CA LYS A 46 0.10 -15.08 -11.86
C LYS A 46 -0.58 -13.80 -11.34
N ARG A 47 -0.44 -13.52 -10.05
CA ARG A 47 -0.98 -12.35 -9.36
C ARG A 47 0.07 -11.79 -8.41
N TRP A 48 0.06 -10.46 -8.24
CA TRP A 48 0.85 -9.81 -7.21
C TRP A 48 0.05 -9.83 -5.92
N PHE A 49 0.59 -10.43 -4.87
CA PHE A 49 0.00 -10.48 -3.54
C PHE A 49 0.78 -9.57 -2.60
N GLU A 50 0.09 -8.95 -1.65
CA GLU A 50 0.70 -8.20 -0.56
C GLU A 50 -0.21 -8.22 0.67
N THR A 51 0.40 -8.27 1.85
CA THR A 51 -0.31 -8.05 3.10
C THR A 51 -0.36 -6.56 3.41
N ASN A 52 -1.52 -6.04 3.82
CA ASN A 52 -1.68 -4.69 4.34
C ASN A 52 -2.46 -4.79 5.65
N GLY A 53 -1.78 -4.58 6.78
CA GLY A 53 -2.35 -4.81 8.11
C GLY A 53 -2.83 -6.26 8.29
N CYS A 54 -4.14 -6.43 8.48
CA CYS A 54 -4.82 -7.73 8.59
C CYS A 54 -5.43 -8.23 7.27
N PHE A 55 -5.20 -7.54 6.15
CA PHE A 55 -5.71 -7.94 4.85
C PHE A 55 -4.64 -8.61 4.01
N LEU A 56 -5.00 -9.70 3.32
CA LEU A 56 -4.26 -10.18 2.17
C LEU A 56 -4.92 -9.63 0.90
N THR A 57 -4.19 -8.86 0.12
CA THR A 57 -4.68 -8.27 -1.12
C THR A 57 -3.98 -8.85 -2.33
N TYR A 58 -4.64 -8.82 -3.50
CA TYR A 58 -3.96 -9.14 -4.74
C TYR A 58 -4.43 -8.31 -5.94
N TYR A 59 -3.55 -8.26 -6.92
CA TYR A 59 -3.64 -7.41 -8.10
C TYR A 59 -3.25 -8.19 -9.36
N LYS A 60 -3.59 -7.64 -10.54
CA LYS A 60 -3.12 -8.20 -11.81
C LYS A 60 -1.59 -8.06 -11.94
N LYS A 61 -1.04 -6.91 -11.53
CA LYS A 61 0.40 -6.60 -11.45
C LYS A 61 0.61 -5.62 -10.29
N GLN A 62 1.85 -5.48 -9.83
CA GLN A 62 2.23 -4.51 -8.80
C GLN A 62 1.76 -3.07 -9.18
N GLY A 63 1.18 -2.35 -8.21
CA GLY A 63 0.72 -0.96 -8.39
C GLY A 63 -0.51 -0.78 -9.29
N GLN A 64 -1.24 -1.86 -9.60
CA GLN A 64 -2.48 -1.81 -10.38
C GLN A 64 -3.71 -1.68 -9.49
N LYS A 65 -4.91 -1.70 -10.09
CA LYS A 65 -6.18 -1.75 -9.36
C LYS A 65 -6.29 -3.03 -8.53
N LEU A 66 -6.69 -2.87 -7.26
CA LEU A 66 -7.03 -3.95 -6.34
C LEU A 66 -8.09 -4.88 -6.95
N LEU A 67 -7.81 -6.18 -6.98
CA LEU A 67 -8.75 -7.19 -7.47
C LEU A 67 -9.55 -7.83 -6.34
N ALA A 68 -8.90 -8.12 -5.22
CA ALA A 68 -9.59 -8.57 -4.01
C ALA A 68 -8.76 -8.25 -2.76
N ALA A 69 -9.45 -8.12 -1.64
CA ALA A 69 -8.91 -8.05 -0.29
C ALA A 69 -9.59 -9.12 0.57
N LEU A 70 -8.80 -9.91 1.28
CA LEU A 70 -9.26 -10.96 2.18
C LEU A 70 -8.97 -10.47 3.60
N ASN A 71 -10.01 -10.36 4.42
CA ASN A 71 -9.87 -10.04 5.83
C ASN A 71 -9.39 -11.29 6.58
N LEU A 72 -8.11 -11.36 6.95
CA LEU A 72 -7.50 -12.59 7.48
C LEU A 72 -8.14 -13.07 8.79
N PRO A 73 -8.50 -12.20 9.75
CA PRO A 73 -9.29 -12.62 10.91
C PRO A 73 -10.64 -13.32 10.60
N GLN A 74 -11.18 -13.15 9.38
CA GLN A 74 -12.47 -13.71 8.98
C GLN A 74 -12.36 -14.86 7.98
N VAL A 75 -11.16 -15.21 7.50
CA VAL A 75 -11.00 -16.41 6.67
C VAL A 75 -11.00 -17.67 7.54
N GLY A 76 -11.33 -18.81 6.93
CA GLY A 76 -11.27 -20.12 7.57
C GLY A 76 -9.84 -20.65 7.69
N ALA A 77 -9.67 -21.95 7.51
CA ALA A 77 -8.35 -22.56 7.63
C ALA A 77 -7.37 -22.05 6.55
N ILE A 78 -6.14 -21.78 6.98
CA ILE A 78 -4.99 -21.54 6.11
C ILE A 78 -4.07 -22.74 6.24
N THR A 79 -3.84 -23.47 5.16
CA THR A 79 -3.19 -24.79 5.22
C THR A 79 -2.11 -24.92 4.17
N LEU A 80 -0.89 -25.25 4.60
CA LEU A 80 0.20 -25.66 3.72
C LEU A 80 -0.08 -27.07 3.19
N LEU A 81 0.01 -27.25 1.87
CA LEU A 81 -0.17 -28.55 1.25
C LEU A 81 1.18 -29.29 1.14
N GLN A 82 1.10 -30.62 1.14
CA GLN A 82 2.25 -31.52 1.05
C GLN A 82 3.04 -31.32 -0.25
N GLU A 83 4.35 -31.54 -0.21
CA GLU A 83 5.23 -31.36 -1.37
C GLU A 83 4.92 -32.30 -2.54
N ASN A 84 4.41 -33.49 -2.24
CA ASN A 84 4.07 -34.52 -3.22
C ASN A 84 2.67 -34.33 -3.85
N HIS A 85 2.06 -33.16 -3.69
CA HIS A 85 0.75 -32.87 -4.26
C HIS A 85 0.78 -32.92 -5.80
N VAL A 86 -0.34 -33.33 -6.42
CA VAL A 86 -0.46 -33.53 -7.88
C VAL A 86 -0.15 -32.28 -8.72
N ASP A 87 -0.42 -31.10 -8.15
CA ASP A 87 -0.12 -29.81 -8.77
C ASP A 87 1.34 -29.34 -8.51
N GLY A 88 2.19 -30.17 -7.90
CA GLY A 88 3.59 -29.92 -7.54
C GLY A 88 3.77 -29.25 -6.16
N PRO A 89 5.02 -28.96 -5.75
CA PRO A 89 5.31 -28.37 -4.44
C PRO A 89 4.94 -26.89 -4.36
N GLY A 90 5.02 -26.32 -3.15
CA GLY A 90 4.82 -24.89 -2.91
C GLY A 90 3.36 -24.45 -2.91
N LEU A 91 2.44 -25.33 -2.50
CA LEU A 91 1.01 -25.06 -2.51
C LEU A 91 0.50 -24.78 -1.10
N PHE A 92 -0.46 -23.86 -1.00
CA PHE A 92 -1.26 -23.66 0.20
C PHE A 92 -2.69 -23.25 -0.15
N THR A 93 -3.60 -23.44 0.80
CA THR A 93 -5.01 -23.08 0.68
C THR A 93 -5.43 -22.05 1.71
N ILE A 94 -6.39 -21.22 1.32
CA ILE A 94 -7.12 -20.33 2.23
C ILE A 94 -8.60 -20.63 2.03
N GLU A 95 -9.28 -21.06 3.09
CA GLU A 95 -10.72 -21.26 3.08
C GLU A 95 -11.45 -19.92 3.25
N LEU A 96 -12.44 -19.68 2.41
CA LEU A 96 -13.39 -18.59 2.51
C LEU A 96 -14.79 -19.19 2.55
N ASN A 97 -15.80 -18.40 2.92
CA ASN A 97 -17.18 -18.85 3.11
C ASN A 97 -17.69 -19.83 2.03
N GLU A 98 -17.60 -19.46 0.74
CA GLU A 98 -18.15 -20.27 -0.36
C GLU A 98 -17.07 -20.79 -1.32
N ARG A 99 -15.78 -20.63 -0.97
CA ARG A 99 -14.70 -20.92 -1.92
C ARG A 99 -13.38 -21.18 -1.21
N VAL A 100 -12.56 -22.05 -1.80
CA VAL A 100 -11.18 -22.26 -1.37
C VAL A 100 -10.25 -21.63 -2.39
N TYR A 101 -9.30 -20.84 -1.92
CA TYR A 101 -8.22 -20.30 -2.73
C TYR A 101 -7.02 -21.22 -2.65
N THR A 102 -6.71 -21.92 -3.75
CA THR A 102 -5.45 -22.64 -3.91
C THR A 102 -4.40 -21.70 -4.51
N ILE A 103 -3.29 -21.53 -3.80
CA ILE A 103 -2.20 -20.62 -4.16
C ILE A 103 -0.90 -21.41 -4.25
N LYS A 104 -0.06 -21.07 -5.23
CA LYS A 104 1.23 -21.71 -5.49
C LYS A 104 2.36 -20.66 -5.46
N ALA A 105 3.36 -20.90 -4.61
CA ALA A 105 4.63 -20.20 -4.54
C ALA A 105 5.71 -20.88 -5.41
N ARG A 106 6.93 -20.34 -5.46
CA ARG A 106 8.02 -20.94 -6.24
C ARG A 106 8.62 -22.18 -5.58
N SER A 107 8.55 -22.27 -4.25
CA SER A 107 9.05 -23.41 -3.47
C SER A 107 8.12 -23.71 -2.29
N HIS A 108 8.32 -24.88 -1.67
CA HIS A 108 7.64 -25.25 -0.43
C HIS A 108 7.97 -24.28 0.71
N ASP A 109 9.24 -23.93 0.88
CA ASP A 109 9.67 -22.95 1.88
C ASP A 109 9.03 -21.57 1.71
N GLU A 110 8.90 -21.09 0.46
CA GLU A 110 8.22 -19.81 0.19
C GLU A 110 6.73 -19.92 0.56
N ALA A 111 6.08 -21.05 0.24
CA ALA A 111 4.69 -21.28 0.64
C ALA A 111 4.53 -21.34 2.17
N ALA A 112 5.42 -22.05 2.87
CA ALA A 112 5.44 -22.12 4.33
C ALA A 112 5.60 -20.72 4.96
N PHE A 113 6.54 -19.92 4.44
CA PHE A 113 6.73 -18.53 4.86
C PHE A 113 5.46 -17.68 4.68
N TRP A 114 4.77 -17.82 3.55
CA TRP A 114 3.48 -17.13 3.35
C TRP A 114 2.43 -17.62 4.35
N VAL A 115 2.31 -18.93 4.59
CA VAL A 115 1.34 -19.50 5.55
C VAL A 115 1.59 -18.98 6.96
N ASP A 116 2.83 -19.02 7.44
CA ASP A 116 3.20 -18.54 8.78
C ASP A 116 2.85 -17.06 8.97
N ALA A 117 3.17 -16.23 7.96
CA ALA A 117 2.86 -14.81 8.00
C ALA A 117 1.34 -14.54 8.00
N LEU A 118 0.57 -15.30 7.22
CA LEU A 118 -0.87 -15.15 7.14
C LEU A 118 -1.56 -15.62 8.43
N LEU A 119 -1.11 -16.73 9.02
CA LEU A 119 -1.60 -17.24 10.30
C LEU A 119 -1.32 -16.24 11.43
N TRP A 120 -0.12 -15.67 11.47
CA TRP A 120 0.22 -14.65 12.46
C TRP A 120 -0.71 -13.44 12.39
N ARG A 121 -1.09 -13.00 11.18
CA ARG A 121 -2.05 -11.90 10.97
C ARG A 121 -3.50 -12.30 11.26
N GLN A 122 -3.89 -13.54 10.95
CA GLN A 122 -5.20 -14.09 11.31
C GLN A 122 -5.40 -14.09 12.82
N ALA A 123 -4.34 -14.40 13.59
CA ALA A 123 -4.34 -14.33 15.05
C ALA A 123 -4.28 -12.90 15.64
N GLY A 124 -4.33 -11.86 14.80
CA GLY A 124 -4.32 -10.46 15.24
C GLY A 124 -2.94 -9.80 15.26
N GLY A 125 -1.92 -10.41 14.65
CA GLY A 125 -0.60 -9.80 14.49
C GLY A 125 -0.64 -8.50 13.68
N VAL A 126 -0.10 -7.41 14.25
CA VAL A 126 -0.05 -6.08 13.62
C VAL A 126 1.40 -5.73 13.30
N VAL A 127 1.66 -5.37 12.03
CA VAL A 127 2.96 -4.80 11.67
C VAL A 127 2.99 -3.34 12.09
N THR A 128 3.96 -2.97 12.92
CA THR A 128 4.32 -1.57 13.15
C THR A 128 4.99 -1.03 11.91
N GLN A 129 4.24 -0.36 11.03
CA GLN A 129 4.81 0.39 9.92
C GLN A 129 5.75 1.45 10.48
N LYS A 130 7.04 1.41 10.15
CA LYS A 130 7.86 2.63 10.22
C LYS A 130 7.24 3.58 9.20
N SER A 131 6.72 4.71 9.68
CA SER A 131 6.21 5.80 8.85
C SER A 131 7.11 5.98 7.63
N PRO A 132 6.58 5.85 6.39
CA PRO A 132 7.40 6.12 5.22
C PRO A 132 7.71 7.61 5.20
N ASP A 133 8.95 7.96 5.51
CA ASP A 133 9.55 9.21 5.12
C ASP A 133 9.32 9.39 3.60
N VAL A 134 8.56 10.43 3.24
CA VAL A 134 8.22 10.79 1.86
C VAL A 134 9.47 11.40 1.22
N SER A 135 10.51 10.59 1.03
CA SER A 135 11.75 11.04 0.40
C SER A 135 12.41 9.88 -0.33
N LYS A 136 11.88 9.56 -1.52
CA LYS A 136 12.61 9.28 -2.78
C LYS A 136 11.68 8.60 -3.79
N GLN A 137 10.96 9.40 -4.55
CA GLN A 137 10.65 9.05 -5.93
C GLN A 137 10.97 10.24 -6.83
N LYS A 138 12.28 10.41 -7.07
CA LYS A 138 12.84 11.34 -8.03
C LYS A 138 12.47 10.86 -9.43
N ARG A 139 11.27 11.23 -9.90
CA ARG A 139 11.02 11.38 -11.33
C ARG A 139 11.38 12.82 -11.69
N VAL A 140 12.44 12.91 -12.48
CA VAL A 140 12.96 14.12 -13.11
C VAL A 140 11.80 14.90 -13.75
N ILE A 141 11.42 16.03 -13.14
CA ILE A 141 10.68 17.09 -13.81
C ILE A 141 11.50 18.35 -13.58
N LYS A 142 12.22 18.75 -14.63
CA LYS A 142 12.73 20.12 -14.77
C LYS A 142 11.53 21.07 -14.69
N ALA A 143 11.54 22.01 -13.76
CA ALA A 143 10.98 23.36 -13.91
C ALA A 143 11.15 24.13 -12.59
N ASP A 144 12.37 24.54 -12.30
CA ASP A 144 12.60 25.72 -11.45
C ASP A 144 12.09 26.94 -12.23
N LYS A 145 10.96 27.53 -11.78
CA LYS A 145 10.42 28.88 -12.05
C LYS A 145 8.91 28.92 -11.81
N SER A 146 8.45 28.62 -10.59
CA SER A 146 7.03 28.86 -10.23
C SER A 146 6.82 29.21 -8.76
N THR A 147 7.81 28.97 -7.91
CA THR A 147 7.67 29.18 -6.46
C THR A 147 7.68 30.66 -6.07
N GLU A 148 8.47 31.50 -6.74
CA GLU A 148 8.58 32.92 -6.39
C GLU A 148 7.44 33.77 -6.99
N GLU A 149 6.98 33.45 -8.20
CA GLU A 149 5.80 34.11 -8.78
C GLU A 149 4.50 33.77 -8.02
N ALA A 150 4.37 32.53 -7.50
CA ALA A 150 3.23 32.15 -6.67
C ALA A 150 3.21 32.84 -5.31
N LYS A 151 4.39 33.09 -4.71
CA LYS A 151 4.49 33.88 -3.47
C LYS A 151 4.11 35.33 -3.69
N VAL A 152 4.60 35.95 -4.77
CA VAL A 152 4.25 37.34 -5.13
C VAL A 152 2.75 37.50 -5.40
N TYR A 153 2.10 36.47 -5.98
CA TYR A 153 0.66 36.51 -6.21
C TYR A 153 -0.15 36.44 -4.91
N ASN A 154 0.26 35.60 -3.95
CA ASN A 154 -0.40 35.49 -2.65
C ASN A 154 -0.15 36.70 -1.75
N GLU A 155 1.07 37.23 -1.71
CA GLU A 155 1.38 38.46 -0.96
C GLU A 155 0.62 39.67 -1.52
N ARG A 156 0.47 39.75 -2.85
CA ARG A 156 -0.30 40.82 -3.49
C ARG A 156 -1.81 40.65 -3.30
N LEU A 157 -2.31 39.42 -3.20
CA LEU A 157 -3.70 39.13 -2.85
C LEU A 157 -4.00 39.50 -1.39
N ASP A 158 -3.13 39.16 -0.45
CA ASP A 158 -3.29 39.53 0.96
C ASP A 158 -3.20 41.05 1.16
N SER A 159 -2.32 41.72 0.41
CA SER A 159 -2.27 43.19 0.37
C SER A 159 -3.56 43.80 -0.20
N MET A 160 -4.15 43.20 -1.25
CA MET A 160 -5.43 43.67 -1.81
C MET A 160 -6.65 43.37 -0.92
N LEU A 161 -6.61 42.29 -0.14
CA LEU A 161 -7.68 41.89 0.77
C LEU A 161 -7.65 42.68 2.08
N SER A 162 -6.46 43.09 2.55
CA SER A 162 -6.29 43.92 3.75
C SER A 162 -6.87 45.34 3.59
N VAL A 163 -6.99 45.85 2.36
CA VAL A 163 -7.53 47.20 2.09
C VAL A 163 -9.07 47.29 2.17
N LYS A 164 -9.81 46.18 2.36
CA LYS A 164 -11.29 46.18 2.36
C LYS A 164 -11.94 45.95 3.72
N ARG A 165 -11.60 46.79 4.69
CA ARG A 165 -12.53 47.20 5.76
C ARG A 165 -12.81 48.70 5.59
N GLY A 166 -13.65 49.03 4.63
CA GLY A 166 -13.97 50.43 4.32
C GLY A 166 -14.77 50.59 3.03
N ALA A 167 -16.07 50.31 3.11
CA ALA A 167 -17.17 51.01 2.44
C ALA A 167 -17.28 51.11 0.89
N HIS A 168 -18.52 50.90 0.44
CA HIS A 168 -19.22 51.32 -0.81
C HIS A 168 -19.01 50.60 -2.17
N SER A 169 -20.11 49.93 -2.57
CA SER A 169 -20.71 49.77 -3.91
C SER A 169 -19.86 50.02 -5.15
N MET A 170 -19.60 48.96 -5.94
CA MET A 170 -19.11 49.04 -7.33
C MET A 170 -19.64 47.86 -8.17
N ALA A 171 -20.95 47.83 -8.43
CA ALA A 171 -21.57 46.89 -9.38
C ALA A 171 -21.15 47.03 -10.87
N PRO A 172 -20.51 48.11 -11.39
CA PRO A 172 -20.21 48.16 -12.83
C PRO A 172 -18.83 47.64 -13.25
N VAL A 173 -17.87 47.43 -12.33
CA VAL A 173 -16.47 47.09 -12.72
C VAL A 173 -16.24 45.58 -12.86
N LEU A 174 -17.07 44.73 -12.26
CA LEU A 174 -16.95 43.27 -12.41
C LEU A 174 -17.46 42.77 -13.77
N GLY A 175 -18.38 43.50 -14.40
CA GLY A 175 -19.01 43.08 -15.67
C GLY A 175 -18.09 43.17 -16.88
N THR A 176 -17.17 44.14 -16.91
CA THR A 176 -16.25 44.34 -18.04
C THR A 176 -15.04 43.41 -18.00
N TRP A 177 -14.61 42.94 -16.82
CA TRP A 177 -13.48 42.01 -16.71
C TRP A 177 -13.87 40.54 -17.00
N LEU A 178 -15.09 40.12 -16.66
CA LEU A 178 -15.58 38.77 -16.91
C LEU A 178 -15.86 38.47 -18.40
N ASN A 179 -16.11 39.50 -19.22
CA ASN A 179 -16.37 39.31 -20.64
C ASN A 179 -15.09 39.10 -21.47
N GLN A 180 -13.92 39.51 -20.96
CA GLN A 180 -12.65 39.44 -21.69
C GLN A 180 -11.82 38.18 -21.38
N ASN A 181 -12.20 37.40 -20.36
CA ASN A 181 -11.49 36.17 -19.94
C ASN A 181 -12.41 34.96 -19.68
N GLY A 182 -13.69 35.04 -20.08
CA GLY A 182 -14.73 34.08 -19.70
C GLY A 182 -14.61 32.66 -20.25
N GLU A 183 -13.80 32.40 -21.27
CA GLU A 183 -13.63 31.04 -21.84
C GLU A 183 -12.50 30.24 -21.20
N ARG A 184 -11.47 30.89 -20.65
CA ARG A 184 -10.30 30.20 -20.08
C ARG A 184 -10.51 29.77 -18.62
N VAL A 185 -11.39 30.46 -17.90
CA VAL A 185 -11.71 30.16 -16.49
C VAL A 185 -12.73 29.00 -16.37
N ARG A 186 -13.62 28.82 -17.36
CA ARG A 186 -14.61 27.72 -17.37
C ARG A 186 -14.02 26.33 -17.65
N GLY A 187 -12.78 26.26 -18.15
CA GLY A 187 -12.07 25.00 -18.39
C GLY A 187 -11.44 24.39 -17.15
N LEU A 188 -10.94 25.22 -16.23
CA LEU A 188 -10.19 24.76 -15.06
C LEU A 188 -11.11 24.29 -13.94
N GLN A 189 -12.24 24.97 -13.71
CA GLN A 189 -13.23 24.55 -12.71
C GLN A 189 -13.92 23.22 -13.05
N ARG A 190 -14.16 22.91 -14.33
CA ARG A 190 -14.73 21.62 -14.76
C ARG A 190 -13.78 20.43 -14.58
N LYS A 191 -12.46 20.64 -14.57
CA LYS A 191 -11.48 19.56 -14.33
C LYS A 191 -11.26 19.28 -12.86
N ILE A 192 -11.39 20.29 -12.00
CA ILE A 192 -11.27 20.13 -10.54
C ILE A 192 -12.55 19.49 -9.97
N TRP A 193 -13.73 19.93 -10.39
CA TRP A 193 -15.03 19.39 -9.91
C TRP A 193 -15.30 17.92 -10.32
N LYS A 194 -14.68 17.43 -11.40
CA LYS A 194 -14.79 16.02 -11.81
C LYS A 194 -13.91 15.06 -10.98
N ARG A 195 -12.92 15.59 -10.25
CA ARG A 195 -11.91 14.79 -9.56
C ARG A 195 -12.11 14.71 -8.06
N ILE A 196 -12.90 15.64 -7.51
CA ILE A 196 -13.29 15.67 -6.10
C ILE A 196 -14.81 15.64 -6.16
N LYS A 197 -15.44 14.47 -6.06
CA LYS A 197 -16.90 14.39 -5.89
C LYS A 197 -17.14 14.55 -4.39
N PRO A 198 -17.47 15.75 -3.88
CA PRO A 198 -17.67 15.93 -2.46
C PRO A 198 -18.98 15.22 -2.10
N THR A 199 -18.96 14.44 -1.04
CA THR A 199 -20.17 13.88 -0.46
C THR A 199 -20.92 14.98 0.29
N LYS A 200 -22.23 14.81 0.49
CA LYS A 200 -23.09 15.81 1.17
C LYS A 200 -22.51 16.26 2.53
N LYS A 201 -21.78 15.36 3.20
CA LYS A 201 -21.06 15.62 4.45
C LYS A 201 -19.94 16.65 4.31
N ASP A 202 -19.19 16.62 3.22
CA ASP A 202 -18.09 17.56 2.94
C ASP A 202 -18.60 18.99 2.69
N ILE A 203 -19.87 19.12 2.27
CA ILE A 203 -20.54 20.41 2.04
C ILE A 203 -21.11 20.95 3.35
N GLU A 204 -21.64 20.07 4.21
CA GLU A 204 -22.20 20.44 5.52
C GLU A 204 -21.10 20.87 6.52
N ASP A 205 -19.91 20.24 6.49
CA ASP A 205 -18.77 20.60 7.36
C ASP A 205 -18.09 21.93 6.97
N LEU A 206 -18.23 22.37 5.71
CA LEU A 206 -17.74 23.69 5.25
C LEU A 206 -18.69 24.85 5.63
N ALA A 207 -19.92 24.56 6.05
CA ALA A 207 -20.93 25.55 6.37
C ALA A 207 -21.02 25.88 7.88
N LEU A 208 -20.17 25.28 8.72
CA LEU A 208 -20.24 25.42 10.19
C LEU A 208 -18.99 26.05 10.81
N VAL A 209 -18.22 26.81 10.05
CA VAL A 209 -17.25 27.74 10.62
C VAL A 209 -17.64 29.13 10.19
N GLU A 210 -18.51 29.76 10.99
CA GLU A 210 -18.37 31.13 11.53
C GLU A 210 -19.70 31.55 12.19
N PRO A 211 -19.68 32.52 13.12
CA PRO A 211 -18.51 33.19 13.73
C PRO A 211 -18.20 32.73 15.17
#